data_AF-A0AAU9D6A9-F1
#
_entry.id   AF-A0AAU9D6A9-F1
#
_cell.length_a   1.000
_cell.length_b   1.000
_cell.length_c   1.000
_cell.angle_alpha   90.00
_cell.angle_beta   90.00
_cell.angle_gamma   90.00
#
_symmetry.space_group_name_H-M   'P 1'
#
loop_
_entity.id
_entity.type
_entity.pdbx_description
1 polymer ?
#
loop_
_entity_poly.entity_id
_entity_poly.type
_entity_poly.pdbx_seq_one_letter_code
_entity_poly.pdbx_strand_id
1 'polypeptide(L)'
;MDLKSKKRNRRIKKIFLWQILILMIILSLFEIHQNMKTKADNPSTDLSSTSLTAKSSPVQSESKGVSDQAISLDQKNYYPGQKVITGAIKNPSAQHLTITYQDQNGQKHDNVPLTIQLKSNLNQQSLRTRDIDETEFQAQLPADLKVSSQPVTITAQDQIGAKKEFILQPRDSWWEVVGGVLTIHPHDLNADRDAYIYNWPWTNNSSIKKLVVEPGVTGSGSIKNVFGDLVNMTSIEGLTNLDTSQVTDMSRMFRFCQTLNATLDLSGFDTSKVTDMSQMFYGAPLGVVLLVWITSIQAE
;
A
#
# COMPACT_ATOMS: atom_id res chain seq x y z
N MET A 1 19.87 -28.18 11.37
CA MET A 1 20.10 -26.76 11.72
C MET A 1 21.11 -26.73 12.88
N ASP A 2 22.36 -26.31 12.63
CA ASP A 2 23.51 -26.44 13.56
C ASP A 2 23.43 -25.46 14.76
N LEU A 3 23.80 -25.92 15.95
CA LEU A 3 23.89 -25.15 17.21
C LEU A 3 24.70 -23.84 17.07
N LYS A 4 25.64 -23.77 16.13
CA LYS A 4 26.38 -22.54 15.81
C LYS A 4 25.48 -21.44 15.22
N SER A 5 24.47 -21.77 14.41
CA SER A 5 23.54 -20.79 13.85
C SER A 5 22.59 -20.24 14.91
N LYS A 6 22.09 -21.10 15.82
CA LYS A 6 21.27 -20.69 16.98
C LYS A 6 22.01 -19.73 17.91
N LYS A 7 23.29 -19.99 18.20
CA LYS A 7 24.12 -19.08 19.03
C LYS A 7 24.42 -17.76 18.32
N ARG A 8 24.65 -17.78 17.01
CA ARG A 8 24.86 -16.57 16.20
C ARG A 8 23.59 -15.70 16.19
N ASN A 9 22.42 -16.32 16.03
CA ASN A 9 21.14 -15.63 16.02
C ASN A 9 20.81 -15.00 17.39
N ARG A 10 21.13 -15.69 18.50
CA ARG A 10 21.02 -15.11 19.85
C ARG A 10 21.98 -13.92 20.08
N ARG A 11 23.19 -13.95 19.51
CA ARG A 11 24.14 -12.83 19.60
C ARG A 11 23.69 -11.63 18.79
N ILE A 12 23.15 -11.86 17.59
CA ILE A 12 22.58 -10.80 16.75
C ILE A 12 21.37 -10.16 17.43
N LYS A 13 20.45 -10.96 17.99
CA LYS A 13 19.33 -10.45 18.80
C LYS A 13 19.80 -9.61 19.98
N LYS A 14 20.88 -10.00 20.66
CA LYS A 14 21.45 -9.23 21.79
C LYS A 14 22.10 -7.92 21.36
N ILE A 15 22.82 -7.90 20.23
CA ILE A 15 23.42 -6.68 19.68
C ILE A 15 22.32 -5.71 19.24
N PHE A 16 21.27 -6.24 18.60
CA PHE A 16 20.09 -5.48 18.21
C PHE A 16 19.36 -4.88 19.43
N LEU A 17 19.16 -5.66 20.49
CA LEU A 17 18.62 -5.17 21.77
C LEU A 17 19.48 -4.08 22.42
N TRP A 18 20.81 -4.19 22.34
CA TRP A 18 21.72 -3.19 22.89
C TRP A 18 21.69 -1.88 22.12
N GLN A 19 21.55 -1.94 20.80
CA GLN A 19 21.37 -0.76 19.95
C GLN A 19 20.03 -0.06 20.23
N ILE A 20 18.97 -0.82 20.52
CA ILE A 20 17.67 -0.28 20.94
C ILE A 20 17.79 0.46 22.29
N LEU A 21 18.50 -0.10 23.27
CA LEU A 21 18.65 0.53 24.59
C LEU A 21 19.38 1.88 24.52
N ILE A 22 20.44 1.97 23.70
CA ILE A 22 21.18 3.22 23.48
C ILE A 22 20.27 4.27 22.80
N LEU A 23 19.43 3.85 21.86
CA LEU A 23 18.48 4.74 21.17
C LEU A 23 17.40 5.26 22.13
N MET A 24 16.91 4.44 23.06
CA MET A 24 15.92 4.85 24.09
C MET A 24 16.48 5.91 25.04
N ILE A 25 17.76 5.80 25.42
CA ILE A 25 18.42 6.80 26.28
C ILE A 25 18.51 8.15 25.56
N ILE A 26 18.90 8.14 24.28
CA ILE A 26 19.01 9.36 23.45
C ILE A 26 17.63 10.02 23.24
N LEU A 27 16.56 9.22 23.06
CA LEU A 27 15.19 9.73 22.93
C LEU A 27 14.68 10.36 24.22
N SER A 28 14.95 9.75 25.39
CA SER A 28 14.56 10.34 26.68
C SER A 28 15.21 11.71 26.92
N LEU A 29 16.45 11.89 26.48
CA LEU A 29 17.17 13.15 26.58
C LEU A 29 16.63 14.21 25.62
N PHE A 30 16.13 13.81 24.45
CA PHE A 30 15.51 14.71 23.48
C PHE A 30 14.13 15.21 23.94
N GLU A 31 13.31 14.34 24.53
CA GLU A 31 12.00 14.73 25.10
C GLU A 31 12.14 15.72 26.26
N ILE A 32 13.13 15.52 27.13
CA ILE A 32 13.45 16.48 28.21
C ILE A 32 13.82 17.84 27.62
N HIS A 33 14.53 17.88 26.48
CA HIS A 33 14.91 19.13 25.82
C HIS A 33 13.71 19.86 25.19
N GLN A 34 12.75 19.14 24.59
CA GLN A 34 11.55 19.76 24.00
C GLN A 34 10.61 20.33 25.08
N ASN A 35 10.49 19.65 26.22
CA ASN A 35 9.60 20.07 27.30
C ASN A 35 10.07 21.32 28.05
N MET A 36 11.36 21.67 27.92
CA MET A 36 11.93 22.91 28.46
C MET A 36 11.64 24.13 27.59
N LYS A 37 11.14 23.95 26.36
CA LYS A 37 10.97 25.02 25.36
C LYS A 37 9.53 25.54 25.24
N THR A 38 8.54 24.80 25.74
CA THR A 38 7.10 25.11 25.60
C THR A 38 6.49 25.86 26.79
N LYS A 39 7.30 26.23 27.80
CA LYS A 39 6.82 26.90 29.02
C LYS A 39 6.96 28.43 29.00
N ALA A 40 7.19 29.03 27.84
CA ALA A 40 7.12 30.47 27.64
C ALA A 40 6.01 30.76 26.62
N ASP A 41 5.16 31.72 26.96
CA ASP A 41 4.10 32.35 26.16
C ASP A 41 2.69 31.74 26.24
N ASN A 42 1.90 32.31 27.14
CA ASN A 42 0.48 32.60 26.94
C ASN A 42 0.17 33.94 27.64
N PRO A 43 -0.74 34.78 27.12
CA PRO A 43 -2.09 34.71 27.70
C PRO A 43 -3.27 35.00 26.74
N SER A 44 -4.38 34.28 27.03
CA SER A 44 -5.81 34.67 27.19
C SER A 44 -6.45 35.66 26.20
N THR A 45 -7.67 35.45 25.68
CA THR A 45 -9.03 35.56 26.27
C THR A 45 -10.02 35.55 25.07
N ASP A 46 -11.32 35.27 25.09
CA ASP A 46 -12.35 34.78 26.00
C ASP A 46 -13.62 34.55 25.12
N LEU A 47 -14.59 33.84 25.70
CA LEU A 47 -15.86 33.29 25.23
C LEU A 47 -16.82 34.22 24.45
N SER A 48 -17.65 33.64 23.58
CA SER A 48 -19.12 33.67 23.74
C SER A 48 -19.87 32.75 22.76
N SER A 49 -20.94 32.17 23.28
CA SER A 49 -21.88 31.21 22.71
C SER A 49 -23.10 31.89 22.09
N THR A 50 -23.79 31.25 21.15
CA THR A 50 -25.27 31.17 21.14
C THR A 50 -25.80 30.13 20.16
N SER A 51 -26.91 29.52 20.57
CA SER A 51 -27.72 28.43 20.01
C SER A 51 -28.86 28.89 19.10
N LEU A 52 -29.40 28.00 18.23
CA LEU A 52 -30.81 27.51 18.25
C LEU A 52 -31.29 26.77 16.97
N THR A 53 -31.71 25.51 17.19
CA THR A 53 -32.89 24.74 16.69
C THR A 53 -33.44 24.83 15.25
N ALA A 54 -33.32 23.68 14.56
CA ALA A 54 -34.34 22.79 13.94
C ALA A 54 -35.62 23.33 13.26
N LYS A 55 -35.91 22.77 12.07
CA LYS A 55 -37.26 22.36 11.64
C LYS A 55 -37.22 21.25 10.57
N SER A 56 -37.99 20.19 10.79
CA SER A 56 -38.41 19.14 9.85
C SER A 56 -39.46 19.68 8.87
N SER A 57 -39.63 19.18 7.64
CA SER A 57 -40.38 17.94 7.30
C SER A 57 -40.47 17.78 5.74
N PRO A 58 -40.96 16.63 5.22
CA PRO A 58 -40.56 16.01 3.94
C PRO A 58 -41.54 16.26 2.78
N VAL A 59 -41.12 16.01 1.52
CA VAL A 59 -41.95 15.49 0.39
C VAL A 59 -41.05 14.86 -0.69
N GLN A 60 -41.65 13.91 -1.41
CA GLN A 60 -41.16 12.85 -2.28
C GLN A 60 -40.55 13.24 -3.65
N SER A 61 -39.70 12.32 -4.11
CA SER A 61 -39.48 11.79 -5.47
C SER A 61 -39.57 12.73 -6.69
N GLU A 62 -38.43 12.91 -7.35
CA GLU A 62 -38.35 12.95 -8.81
C GLU A 62 -37.11 12.18 -9.30
N SER A 63 -37.35 11.29 -10.25
CA SER A 63 -36.34 10.55 -11.00
C SER A 63 -35.49 11.50 -11.85
N LYS A 64 -34.18 11.56 -11.58
CA LYS A 64 -33.16 12.07 -12.50
C LYS A 64 -32.04 11.04 -12.59
N GLY A 65 -31.48 10.95 -13.79
CA GLY A 65 -30.74 9.80 -14.31
C GLY A 65 -29.58 9.33 -13.43
N VAL A 66 -29.23 8.07 -13.68
CA VAL A 66 -28.03 7.38 -13.20
C VAL A 66 -26.90 8.39 -13.01
N SER A 67 -26.58 8.69 -11.75
CA SER A 67 -25.45 9.58 -11.45
C SER A 67 -24.19 8.87 -11.92
N ASP A 68 -23.33 9.57 -12.65
CA ASP A 68 -22.04 9.11 -13.16
C ASP A 68 -21.05 8.56 -12.10
N GLN A 69 -21.47 8.44 -10.83
CA GLN A 69 -20.64 8.23 -9.65
C GLN A 69 -20.92 6.92 -8.88
N ALA A 70 -21.64 5.94 -9.44
CA ALA A 70 -21.99 4.73 -8.70
C ALA A 70 -20.81 3.75 -8.48
N ILE A 71 -19.91 3.63 -9.46
CA ILE A 71 -18.65 2.87 -9.40
C ILE A 71 -17.52 3.68 -10.02
N SER A 72 -16.36 3.64 -9.36
CA SER A 72 -15.06 4.01 -9.89
C SER A 72 -14.10 2.83 -9.74
N LEU A 73 -13.18 2.67 -10.71
CA LEU A 73 -12.01 1.81 -10.57
C LEU A 73 -10.79 2.70 -10.34
N ASP A 74 -9.93 2.29 -9.42
CA ASP A 74 -8.68 3.00 -9.13
C ASP A 74 -7.67 2.85 -10.27
N GLN A 75 -7.83 1.80 -11.08
CA GLN A 75 -6.86 1.35 -12.06
C GLN A 75 -7.40 1.49 -13.49
N LYS A 76 -6.50 1.86 -14.42
CA LYS A 76 -6.79 1.96 -15.87
C LYS A 76 -6.11 0.86 -16.70
N ASN A 77 -5.21 0.11 -16.09
CA ASN A 77 -4.40 -0.91 -16.75
C ASN A 77 -4.47 -2.23 -15.97
N TYR A 78 -4.22 -3.34 -16.66
CA TYR A 78 -4.03 -4.68 -16.08
C TYR A 78 -2.63 -5.20 -16.41
N TYR A 79 -1.97 -5.91 -15.49
CA TYR A 79 -0.59 -6.43 -15.70
C TYR A 79 -0.48 -7.93 -15.38
N PRO A 80 0.57 -8.60 -15.90
CA PRO A 80 0.86 -10.00 -15.63
C PRO A 80 0.82 -10.35 -14.14
N GLY A 81 -0.03 -11.31 -13.76
CA GLY A 81 -0.10 -11.78 -12.37
C GLY A 81 -1.01 -10.95 -11.46
N GLN A 82 -1.69 -9.92 -11.97
CA GLN A 82 -2.69 -9.19 -11.22
C GLN A 82 -3.84 -10.12 -10.79
N LYS A 83 -4.06 -10.21 -9.48
CA LYS A 83 -5.11 -11.06 -8.90
C LYS A 83 -6.36 -10.26 -8.56
N VAL A 84 -6.24 -8.98 -8.28
CA VAL A 84 -7.35 -8.18 -7.78
C VAL A 84 -7.42 -6.83 -8.50
N ILE A 85 -8.63 -6.32 -8.64
CA ILE A 85 -8.89 -4.92 -8.99
C ILE A 85 -9.46 -4.21 -7.77
N THR A 86 -9.17 -2.91 -7.64
CA THR A 86 -9.72 -2.08 -6.57
C THR A 86 -10.49 -0.89 -7.13
N GLY A 87 -11.42 -0.39 -6.32
CA GLY A 87 -12.22 0.76 -6.66
C GLY A 87 -13.10 1.20 -5.51
N ALA A 88 -13.98 2.15 -5.80
CA ALA A 88 -14.98 2.62 -4.87
C ALA A 88 -16.39 2.42 -5.44
N ILE A 89 -17.33 2.09 -4.56
CA ILE A 89 -18.70 1.75 -4.92
C ILE A 89 -19.68 2.43 -3.95
N LYS A 90 -20.66 3.17 -4.47
CA LYS A 90 -21.75 3.76 -3.69
C LYS A 90 -22.91 2.77 -3.60
N ASN A 91 -23.40 2.42 -2.41
CA ASN A 91 -24.47 1.41 -2.25
C ASN A 91 -24.09 0.00 -2.80
N PRO A 92 -23.09 -0.69 -2.21
CA PRO A 92 -22.57 -1.96 -2.73
C PRO A 92 -23.58 -3.12 -2.77
N SER A 93 -24.59 -3.12 -1.90
CA SER A 93 -25.66 -4.15 -1.87
C SER A 93 -26.50 -4.18 -3.14
N ALA A 94 -26.37 -3.15 -3.97
CA ALA A 94 -27.18 -2.85 -5.12
C ALA A 94 -26.45 -3.05 -6.46
N GLN A 95 -25.22 -3.55 -6.42
CA GLN A 95 -24.35 -3.48 -7.57
C GLN A 95 -23.67 -4.80 -7.88
N HIS A 96 -23.61 -5.11 -9.18
CA HIS A 96 -23.00 -6.32 -9.70
C HIS A 96 -21.83 -5.93 -10.62
N LEU A 97 -20.69 -6.58 -10.41
CA LEU A 97 -19.54 -6.49 -11.31
C LEU A 97 -19.43 -7.77 -12.12
N THR A 98 -19.28 -7.62 -13.43
CA THR A 98 -18.95 -8.70 -14.35
C THR A 98 -17.72 -8.36 -15.17
N ILE A 99 -17.00 -9.37 -15.63
CA ILE A 99 -15.81 -9.23 -16.47
C ILE A 99 -16.00 -9.98 -17.78
N THR A 100 -15.50 -9.38 -18.85
CA THR A 100 -15.37 -10.01 -20.16
C THR A 100 -13.88 -10.08 -20.51
N TYR A 101 -13.40 -11.28 -20.82
CA TYR A 101 -11.98 -11.56 -21.07
C TYR A 101 -11.75 -12.72 -22.02
N GLN A 102 -10.50 -12.95 -22.42
CA GLN A 102 -10.07 -14.19 -23.07
C GLN A 102 -9.18 -14.99 -22.10
N ASP A 103 -9.29 -16.31 -22.11
CA ASP A 103 -8.43 -17.19 -21.34
C ASP A 103 -7.11 -17.53 -22.06
N GLN A 104 -6.23 -18.27 -21.38
CA GLN A 104 -4.91 -18.66 -21.89
C GLN A 104 -4.96 -19.40 -23.25
N ASN A 105 -6.08 -20.06 -23.57
CA ASN A 105 -6.30 -20.77 -24.84
C ASN A 105 -6.92 -19.87 -25.92
N GLY A 106 -7.21 -18.61 -25.60
CA GLY A 106 -7.88 -17.66 -26.48
C GLY A 106 -9.41 -17.82 -26.51
N GLN A 107 -10.00 -18.62 -25.64
CA GLN A 107 -11.45 -18.72 -25.52
C GLN A 107 -11.98 -17.46 -24.82
N LYS A 108 -13.02 -16.86 -25.39
CA LYS A 108 -13.69 -15.69 -24.82
C LYS A 108 -14.66 -16.12 -23.72
N HIS A 109 -14.61 -15.42 -22.60
CA HIS A 109 -15.52 -15.53 -21.46
C HIS A 109 -16.24 -14.19 -21.30
N ASP A 110 -17.57 -14.21 -21.39
CA ASP A 110 -18.42 -13.01 -21.37
C ASP A 110 -19.26 -12.94 -20.10
N ASN A 111 -19.33 -11.74 -19.49
CA ASN A 111 -20.16 -11.45 -18.31
C ASN A 111 -19.91 -12.37 -17.10
N VAL A 112 -18.65 -12.77 -16.86
CA VAL A 112 -18.30 -13.60 -15.70
C VAL A 112 -18.46 -12.77 -14.43
N PRO A 113 -19.21 -13.23 -13.41
CA PRO A 113 -19.41 -12.46 -12.19
C PRO A 113 -18.11 -12.35 -11.38
N LEU A 114 -17.79 -11.15 -10.93
CA LEU A 114 -16.68 -10.90 -10.01
C LEU A 114 -17.20 -10.86 -8.56
N THR A 115 -16.52 -11.57 -7.67
CA THR A 115 -16.83 -11.50 -6.23
C THR A 115 -16.22 -10.24 -5.64
N ILE A 116 -17.07 -9.40 -5.04
CA ILE A 116 -16.67 -8.14 -4.41
C ILE A 116 -16.44 -8.37 -2.91
N GLN A 117 -15.26 -8.02 -2.43
CA GLN A 117 -14.91 -7.93 -1.03
C GLN A 117 -14.89 -6.45 -0.64
N LEU A 118 -15.81 -6.04 0.22
CA LEU A 118 -15.85 -4.67 0.74
C LEU A 118 -14.79 -4.52 1.82
N LYS A 119 -13.93 -3.53 1.69
CA LYS A 119 -13.05 -3.12 2.78
C LYS A 119 -13.92 -2.35 3.78
N SER A 120 -14.43 -3.03 4.79
CA SER A 120 -15.17 -2.38 5.88
C SER A 120 -14.30 -1.27 6.47
N ASN A 121 -14.80 -0.03 6.48
CA ASN A 121 -14.13 1.19 6.94
C ASN A 121 -13.15 0.95 8.10
N LEU A 122 -11.84 0.88 7.79
CA LEU A 122 -10.78 1.02 8.77
C LEU A 122 -10.78 2.48 9.23
N ASN A 123 -11.13 2.70 10.50
CA ASN A 123 -10.93 3.89 11.34
C ASN A 123 -10.94 5.26 10.64
N GLN A 124 -11.94 6.07 11.00
CA GLN A 124 -12.01 7.50 10.73
C GLN A 124 -10.74 8.24 11.19
N GLN A 125 -9.71 8.31 10.35
CA GLN A 125 -8.60 9.26 10.47
C GLN A 125 -7.75 9.29 9.20
N SER A 126 -8.29 9.85 8.11
CA SER A 126 -7.52 10.71 7.20
C SER A 126 -8.48 11.37 6.19
N LEU A 127 -8.84 12.61 6.48
CA LEU A 127 -9.54 13.50 5.55
C LEU A 127 -8.60 13.86 4.38
N ARG A 128 -8.82 13.25 3.20
CA ARG A 128 -8.71 13.92 1.88
C ARG A 128 -9.68 13.30 0.85
N THR A 129 -10.82 13.99 0.68
CA THR A 129 -11.67 14.09 -0.54
C THR A 129 -12.23 12.82 -1.21
N ARG A 130 -12.86 11.90 -0.47
CA ARG A 130 -13.85 10.96 -1.06
C ARG A 130 -15.19 11.11 -0.35
N ASP A 131 -16.29 11.06 -1.11
CA ASP A 131 -17.65 11.23 -0.59
C ASP A 131 -17.93 10.21 0.53
N ILE A 132 -18.69 10.63 1.54
CA ILE A 132 -19.00 9.87 2.77
C ILE A 132 -19.79 8.57 2.48
N ASP A 133 -20.28 8.42 1.25
CA ASP A 133 -21.14 7.31 0.81
C ASP A 133 -20.43 6.25 -0.06
N GLU A 134 -19.12 6.38 -0.27
CA GLU A 134 -18.32 5.43 -1.06
C GLU A 134 -17.70 4.35 -0.15
N THR A 135 -17.90 3.09 -0.52
CA THR A 135 -17.22 1.95 0.12
C THR A 135 -16.11 1.47 -0.80
N GLU A 136 -14.90 1.28 -0.27
CA GLU A 136 -13.82 0.65 -1.04
C GLU A 136 -14.11 -0.83 -1.24
N PHE A 137 -13.76 -1.34 -2.42
CA PHE A 137 -13.88 -2.75 -2.71
C PHE A 137 -12.62 -3.32 -3.37
N GLN A 138 -12.48 -4.63 -3.24
CA GLN A 138 -11.57 -5.43 -4.04
C GLN A 138 -12.39 -6.51 -4.74
N ALA A 139 -12.08 -6.77 -6.00
CA ALA A 139 -12.69 -7.86 -6.73
C ALA A 139 -11.62 -8.80 -7.31
N GLN A 140 -11.80 -10.10 -7.10
CA GLN A 140 -10.85 -11.12 -7.53
C GLN A 140 -11.01 -11.39 -9.02
N LEU A 141 -9.94 -11.22 -9.79
CA LEU A 141 -9.91 -11.56 -11.21
C LEU A 141 -9.88 -13.08 -11.41
N PRO A 142 -10.45 -13.59 -12.52
CA PRO A 142 -10.40 -15.01 -12.87
C PRO A 142 -8.97 -15.52 -13.02
N ALA A 143 -8.68 -16.72 -12.50
CA ALA A 143 -7.33 -17.29 -12.51
C ALA A 143 -6.85 -17.73 -13.91
N ASP A 144 -7.79 -17.97 -14.82
CA ASP A 144 -7.58 -18.34 -16.21
C ASP A 144 -7.49 -17.13 -17.15
N LEU A 145 -7.65 -15.91 -16.64
CA LEU A 145 -7.50 -14.67 -17.38
C LEU A 145 -6.17 -14.64 -18.14
N LYS A 146 -6.25 -14.48 -19.46
CA LYS A 146 -5.06 -14.37 -20.30
C LYS A 146 -4.35 -13.06 -20.02
N VAL A 147 -3.10 -13.17 -19.60
CA VAL A 147 -2.15 -12.07 -19.69
C VAL A 147 -1.77 -11.92 -21.17
N SER A 148 -2.42 -10.99 -21.88
CA SER A 148 -2.11 -10.72 -23.30
C SER A 148 -2.33 -9.25 -23.64
N SER A 149 -1.93 -8.87 -24.85
CA SER A 149 -2.13 -7.54 -25.44
C SER A 149 -3.59 -7.13 -25.73
N GLN A 150 -4.59 -7.91 -25.28
CA GLN A 150 -6.00 -7.55 -25.44
C GLN A 150 -6.57 -6.83 -24.21
N PRO A 151 -7.35 -5.75 -24.39
CA PRO A 151 -8.07 -5.09 -23.30
C PRO A 151 -9.06 -6.01 -22.60
N VAL A 152 -9.22 -5.79 -21.30
CA VAL A 152 -10.21 -6.46 -20.47
C VAL A 152 -11.33 -5.46 -20.16
N THR A 153 -12.58 -5.87 -20.37
CA THR A 153 -13.73 -5.03 -20.08
C THR A 153 -14.37 -5.48 -18.77
N ILE A 154 -14.47 -4.57 -17.82
CA ILE A 154 -15.25 -4.74 -16.60
C ILE A 154 -16.53 -3.95 -16.76
N THR A 155 -17.66 -4.61 -16.59
CA THR A 155 -18.97 -3.98 -16.64
C THR A 155 -19.55 -3.94 -15.23
N ALA A 156 -19.81 -2.74 -14.79
CA ALA A 156 -20.61 -2.45 -13.62
C ALA A 156 -22.08 -2.36 -14.01
N GLN A 157 -22.95 -3.04 -13.26
CA GLN A 157 -24.39 -2.97 -13.44
C GLN A 157 -25.07 -2.62 -12.11
N ASP A 158 -25.97 -1.64 -12.14
CA ASP A 158 -26.81 -1.28 -11.00
C ASP A 158 -28.11 -2.11 -10.92
N GLN A 159 -28.91 -1.93 -9.85
CA GLN A 159 -30.17 -2.69 -9.63
C GLN A 159 -31.22 -2.47 -10.73
N ILE A 160 -31.16 -1.36 -11.45
CA ILE A 160 -32.12 -1.02 -12.51
C ILE A 160 -31.61 -1.41 -13.90
N GLY A 161 -30.42 -2.01 -13.99
CA GLY A 161 -29.83 -2.56 -15.21
C GLY A 161 -28.98 -1.58 -16.00
N ALA A 162 -28.70 -0.38 -15.48
CA ALA A 162 -27.78 0.54 -16.13
C ALA A 162 -26.35 0.00 -16.04
N LYS A 163 -25.62 0.08 -17.16
CA LYS A 163 -24.27 -0.46 -17.29
C LYS A 163 -23.24 0.65 -17.46
N LYS A 164 -22.11 0.51 -16.77
CA LYS A 164 -20.91 1.33 -16.95
C LYS A 164 -19.74 0.42 -17.25
N GLU A 165 -19.02 0.71 -18.33
CA GLU A 165 -17.88 -0.08 -18.77
C GLU A 165 -16.56 0.59 -18.36
N PHE A 166 -15.64 -0.24 -17.89
CA PHE A 166 -14.26 0.13 -17.62
C PHE A 166 -13.37 -0.77 -18.48
N ILE A 167 -12.50 -0.14 -19.27
CA ILE A 167 -11.57 -0.84 -20.15
C ILE A 167 -10.19 -0.78 -19.51
N LEU A 168 -9.68 -1.95 -19.11
CA LEU A 168 -8.32 -2.09 -18.62
C LEU A 168 -7.40 -2.43 -19.79
N GLN A 169 -6.42 -1.57 -20.04
CA GLN A 169 -5.40 -1.82 -21.05
C GLN A 169 -4.32 -2.76 -20.48
N PRO A 170 -3.90 -3.80 -21.22
CA PRO A 170 -2.83 -4.67 -20.75
C PRO A 170 -1.50 -3.95 -20.80
N ARG A 171 -0.71 -4.08 -19.73
CA ARG A 171 0.70 -3.70 -19.69
C ARG A 171 1.54 -4.97 -19.72
N ASP A 172 2.63 -4.93 -20.48
CA ASP A 172 3.60 -6.03 -20.53
C ASP A 172 4.42 -6.17 -19.23
N SER A 173 4.38 -5.16 -18.35
CA SER A 173 5.16 -5.10 -17.12
C SER A 173 4.32 -4.61 -15.94
N TRP A 174 4.50 -5.24 -14.78
CA TRP A 174 3.93 -4.86 -13.49
C TRP A 174 4.73 -3.76 -12.78
N TRP A 175 5.71 -3.19 -13.46
CA TRP A 175 6.47 -2.02 -13.03
C TRP A 175 6.77 -1.12 -14.23
N GLU A 176 6.96 0.18 -13.98
CA GLU A 176 7.45 1.13 -14.98
C GLU A 176 8.39 2.16 -14.38
N VAL A 177 9.27 2.73 -15.22
CA VAL A 177 10.08 3.90 -14.86
C VAL A 177 9.79 5.01 -15.86
N VAL A 178 9.07 6.05 -15.41
CA VAL A 178 8.72 7.21 -16.24
C VAL A 178 9.16 8.48 -15.53
N GLY A 179 10.02 9.28 -16.19
CA GLY A 179 10.48 10.56 -15.63
C GLY A 179 11.25 10.44 -14.30
N GLY A 180 11.91 9.31 -14.05
CA GLY A 180 12.60 9.03 -12.78
C GLY A 180 11.68 8.59 -11.64
N VAL A 181 10.41 8.29 -11.93
CA VAL A 181 9.47 7.67 -11.00
C VAL A 181 9.39 6.18 -11.32
N LEU A 182 9.77 5.34 -10.37
CA LEU A 182 9.49 3.91 -10.39
C LEU A 182 8.10 3.68 -9.80
N THR A 183 7.19 3.14 -10.61
CA THR A 183 5.85 2.73 -10.14
C THR A 183 5.79 1.21 -10.12
N ILE A 184 5.40 0.66 -8.96
CA ILE A 184 5.10 -0.76 -8.79
C ILE A 184 3.58 -0.91 -8.81
N HIS A 185 3.09 -1.57 -9.85
CA HIS A 185 1.68 -1.91 -9.99
C HIS A 185 1.35 -3.18 -9.17
N PRO A 186 0.07 -3.43 -8.82
CA PRO A 186 -0.32 -4.44 -7.82
C PRO A 186 0.07 -5.92 -8.09
N HIS A 187 1.32 -6.27 -7.93
CA HIS A 187 1.90 -7.59 -8.18
C HIS A 187 2.32 -8.27 -6.88
N ASP A 188 2.40 -9.60 -6.90
CA ASP A 188 2.96 -10.37 -5.79
C ASP A 188 4.48 -10.47 -5.92
N LEU A 189 5.18 -9.48 -5.35
CA LEU A 189 6.62 -9.37 -5.33
C LEU A 189 7.24 -10.60 -4.64
N ASN A 190 8.02 -11.34 -5.40
CA ASN A 190 8.74 -12.50 -4.89
C ASN A 190 10.08 -12.65 -5.61
N ALA A 191 11.18 -12.42 -4.89
CA ALA A 191 12.54 -12.47 -5.42
C ALA A 191 12.93 -13.86 -5.96
N ASP A 192 12.25 -14.94 -5.56
CA ASP A 192 12.52 -16.27 -6.10
C ASP A 192 11.90 -16.47 -7.51
N ARG A 193 10.91 -15.63 -7.89
CA ARG A 193 10.24 -15.65 -9.19
C ARG A 193 10.61 -14.47 -10.09
N ASP A 194 10.69 -13.28 -9.50
CA ASP A 194 10.70 -12.00 -10.22
C ASP A 194 12.11 -11.39 -10.35
N ALA A 195 13.08 -11.82 -9.53
CA ALA A 195 14.44 -11.32 -9.61
C ALA A 195 15.29 -12.14 -10.60
N TYR A 196 15.93 -11.47 -11.56
CA TYR A 196 16.92 -12.09 -12.42
C TYR A 196 18.23 -12.22 -11.66
N ILE A 197 18.63 -13.44 -11.30
CA ILE A 197 19.98 -13.79 -10.82
C ILE A 197 20.53 -12.70 -9.86
N TYR A 198 19.84 -12.55 -8.72
CA TYR A 198 20.14 -11.65 -7.59
C TYR A 198 19.65 -10.19 -7.64
N ASN A 199 19.13 -9.67 -8.76
CA ASN A 199 18.71 -8.26 -8.87
C ASN A 199 17.29 -8.09 -9.46
N TRP A 200 16.55 -7.13 -8.91
CA TRP A 200 15.27 -6.66 -9.46
C TRP A 200 15.50 -5.82 -10.73
N PRO A 201 14.53 -5.73 -11.66
CA PRO A 201 14.72 -5.06 -12.95
C PRO A 201 15.20 -3.61 -12.89
N TRP A 202 14.89 -2.91 -11.80
CA TRP A 202 15.27 -1.51 -11.57
C TRP A 202 16.51 -1.33 -10.66
N THR A 203 17.13 -2.42 -10.21
CA THR A 203 18.30 -2.35 -9.32
C THR A 203 19.42 -1.53 -9.96
N ASN A 204 20.12 -0.71 -9.18
CA ASN A 204 21.20 0.19 -9.65
C ASN A 204 20.77 1.25 -10.68
N ASN A 205 19.47 1.47 -10.89
CA ASN A 205 19.01 2.54 -11.78
C ASN A 205 19.11 3.89 -11.07
N SER A 206 20.19 4.62 -11.33
CA SER A 206 20.48 5.94 -10.76
C SER A 206 19.55 7.06 -11.26
N SER A 207 18.71 6.81 -12.26
CA SER A 207 17.71 7.79 -12.72
C SER A 207 16.47 7.85 -11.83
N ILE A 208 16.22 6.81 -11.01
CA ILE A 208 15.06 6.72 -10.13
C ILE A 208 15.26 7.64 -8.92
N LYS A 209 14.31 8.56 -8.75
CA LYS A 209 14.25 9.54 -7.66
C LYS A 209 13.03 9.36 -6.77
N LYS A 210 11.97 8.75 -7.29
CA LYS A 210 10.72 8.51 -6.57
C LYS A 210 10.28 7.07 -6.76
N LEU A 211 9.82 6.44 -5.68
CA LEU A 211 9.11 5.17 -5.69
C LEU A 211 7.62 5.42 -5.42
N VAL A 212 6.75 4.78 -6.20
CA VAL A 212 5.30 4.72 -5.98
C VAL A 212 4.91 3.25 -5.89
N VAL A 213 4.28 2.86 -4.78
CA VAL A 213 3.72 1.52 -4.58
C VAL A 213 2.20 1.66 -4.59
N GLU A 214 1.56 1.10 -5.60
CA GLU A 214 0.10 1.19 -5.75
C GLU A 214 -0.65 0.23 -4.79
N PRO A 215 -1.92 0.49 -4.48
CA PRO A 215 -2.75 -0.42 -3.70
C PRO A 215 -2.85 -1.82 -4.33
N GLY A 216 -2.64 -2.87 -3.52
CA GLY A 216 -2.76 -4.28 -3.94
C GLY A 216 -1.44 -4.95 -4.31
N VAL A 217 -0.31 -4.25 -4.17
CA VAL A 217 1.02 -4.87 -4.20
C VAL A 217 1.16 -5.76 -2.97
N THR A 218 1.53 -7.03 -3.17
CA THR A 218 1.79 -7.97 -2.07
C THR A 218 3.22 -8.45 -2.10
N GLY A 219 3.73 -8.95 -0.98
CA GLY A 219 5.00 -9.63 -0.89
C GLY A 219 4.82 -11.06 -0.40
N SER A 220 5.49 -12.02 -1.05
CA SER A 220 5.52 -13.41 -0.59
C SER A 220 6.93 -13.98 -0.65
N GLY A 221 7.28 -14.82 0.32
CA GLY A 221 8.62 -15.41 0.39
C GLY A 221 9.69 -14.35 0.61
N SER A 222 10.75 -14.37 -0.21
CA SER A 222 11.82 -13.36 -0.14
C SER A 222 11.46 -12.12 -0.97
N ILE A 223 11.56 -10.93 -0.38
CA ILE A 223 11.54 -9.64 -1.09
C ILE A 223 12.88 -8.92 -0.93
N LYS A 224 13.96 -9.68 -0.76
CA LYS A 224 15.31 -9.13 -0.55
C LYS A 224 15.71 -8.19 -1.68
N ASN A 225 16.44 -7.14 -1.35
CA ASN A 225 16.92 -6.12 -2.29
C ASN A 225 15.83 -5.42 -3.14
N VAL A 226 14.53 -5.57 -2.87
CA VAL A 226 13.47 -5.06 -3.78
C VAL A 226 13.53 -3.57 -4.04
N PHE A 227 13.95 -2.76 -3.06
CA PHE A 227 14.24 -1.34 -3.26
C PHE A 227 15.70 -1.01 -2.95
N GLY A 228 16.57 -2.03 -3.00
CA GLY A 228 17.99 -1.91 -2.74
C GLY A 228 18.71 -1.21 -3.88
N ASP A 229 19.78 -0.51 -3.52
CA ASP A 229 20.72 0.16 -4.42
C ASP A 229 20.06 1.25 -5.31
N LEU A 230 18.90 1.77 -4.90
CA LEU A 230 18.27 2.97 -5.44
C LEU A 230 18.91 4.23 -4.85
N VAL A 231 20.17 4.48 -5.23
CA VAL A 231 21.06 5.46 -4.58
C VAL A 231 20.56 6.92 -4.65
N ASN A 232 19.79 7.27 -5.69
CA ASN A 232 19.27 8.62 -5.93
C ASN A 232 17.79 8.80 -5.56
N MET A 233 17.18 7.79 -4.91
CA MET A 233 15.79 7.84 -4.47
C MET A 233 15.62 8.77 -3.26
N THR A 234 14.83 9.83 -3.42
CA THR A 234 14.58 10.84 -2.38
C THR A 234 13.21 10.68 -1.73
N SER A 235 12.23 10.08 -2.41
CA SER A 235 10.86 9.98 -1.91
C SER A 235 10.21 8.63 -2.22
N ILE A 236 9.32 8.22 -1.33
CA ILE A 236 8.50 7.02 -1.47
C ILE A 236 7.05 7.40 -1.19
N GLU A 237 6.14 6.94 -2.03
CA GLU A 237 4.70 7.11 -1.88
C GLU A 237 4.02 5.74 -1.86
N GLY A 238 3.07 5.56 -0.93
CA GLY A 238 2.27 4.35 -0.86
C GLY A 238 3.00 3.12 -0.31
N LEU A 239 4.13 3.27 0.39
CA LEU A 239 4.87 2.10 0.92
C LEU A 239 4.00 1.22 1.85
N THR A 240 3.05 1.82 2.57
CA THR A 240 2.06 1.13 3.40
C THR A 240 1.08 0.26 2.60
N ASN A 241 1.01 0.41 1.28
CA ASN A 241 0.19 -0.43 0.40
C ASN A 241 0.80 -1.82 0.16
N LEU A 242 2.08 -2.01 0.49
CA LEU A 242 2.74 -3.30 0.37
C LEU A 242 2.30 -4.22 1.50
N ASP A 243 1.47 -5.21 1.19
CA ASP A 243 1.12 -6.27 2.14
C ASP A 243 2.32 -7.22 2.33
N THR A 244 2.91 -7.21 3.52
CA THR A 244 4.06 -8.05 3.86
C THR A 244 3.72 -9.28 4.69
N SER A 245 2.44 -9.61 4.88
CA SER A 245 1.96 -10.69 5.77
C SER A 245 2.44 -12.10 5.40
N GLN A 246 2.93 -12.29 4.17
CA GLN A 246 3.48 -13.57 3.68
C GLN A 246 4.99 -13.52 3.40
N VAL A 247 5.66 -12.43 3.80
CA VAL A 247 7.10 -12.25 3.59
C VAL A 247 7.91 -12.99 4.65
N THR A 248 8.95 -13.69 4.23
CA THR A 248 9.88 -14.44 5.10
C THR A 248 11.30 -13.87 5.13
N ASP A 249 11.66 -13.02 4.19
CA ASP A 249 12.99 -12.37 4.09
C ASP A 249 12.86 -10.96 3.49
N MET A 250 13.24 -9.95 4.27
CA MET A 250 13.31 -8.53 3.92
C MET A 250 14.75 -8.00 3.96
N SER A 251 15.75 -8.88 3.89
CA SER A 251 17.14 -8.48 3.93
C SER A 251 17.45 -7.48 2.81
N ARG A 252 18.22 -6.44 3.15
CA ARG A 252 18.68 -5.41 2.21
C ARG A 252 17.59 -4.66 1.42
N MET A 253 16.33 -4.69 1.88
CA MET A 253 15.20 -4.09 1.17
C MET A 253 15.42 -2.62 0.75
N PHE A 254 16.09 -1.82 1.59
CA PHE A 254 16.45 -0.41 1.36
C PHE A 254 17.96 -0.18 1.48
N ARG A 255 18.76 -1.20 1.14
CA ARG A 255 20.22 -1.09 1.19
C ARG A 255 20.70 0.01 0.24
N PHE A 256 21.63 0.84 0.70
CA PHE A 256 22.24 1.93 -0.07
C PHE A 256 21.27 2.94 -0.71
N CYS A 257 20.07 3.14 -0.15
CA CYS A 257 19.20 4.28 -0.47
C CYS A 257 19.75 5.58 0.16
N GLN A 258 20.93 6.02 -0.28
CA GLN A 258 21.75 7.06 0.38
C GLN A 258 21.12 8.45 0.41
N THR A 259 20.25 8.77 -0.55
CA THR A 259 19.63 10.09 -0.71
C THR A 259 18.20 10.15 -0.18
N LEU A 260 17.71 9.04 0.41
CA LEU A 260 16.38 8.94 0.96
C LEU A 260 16.30 9.80 2.22
N ASN A 261 15.77 11.01 2.07
CA ASN A 261 15.65 12.02 3.11
C ASN A 261 14.26 12.06 3.75
N ALA A 262 13.31 11.29 3.21
CA ALA A 262 11.97 11.12 3.76
C ALA A 262 11.97 10.13 4.94
N THR A 263 11.13 10.40 5.95
CA THR A 263 10.76 9.42 6.97
C THR A 263 10.05 8.26 6.31
N LEU A 264 10.48 7.02 6.60
CA LEU A 264 9.81 5.83 6.09
C LEU A 264 8.65 5.46 7.00
N ASP A 265 7.44 5.52 6.47
CA ASP A 265 6.30 4.91 7.12
C ASP A 265 6.29 3.40 6.82
N LEU A 266 6.58 2.62 7.85
CA LEU A 266 6.58 1.16 7.83
C LEU A 266 5.43 0.57 8.67
N SER A 267 4.46 1.40 9.09
CA SER A 267 3.38 0.98 10.00
C SER A 267 2.51 -0.14 9.42
N GLY A 268 2.44 -0.26 8.09
CA GLY A 268 1.74 -1.34 7.39
C GLY A 268 2.51 -2.66 7.29
N PHE A 269 3.76 -2.73 7.76
CA PHE A 269 4.58 -3.94 7.58
C PHE A 269 4.25 -4.97 8.68
N ASP A 270 3.64 -6.08 8.28
CA ASP A 270 3.59 -7.30 9.08
C ASP A 270 4.94 -8.03 8.96
N THR A 271 5.65 -8.13 10.09
CA THR A 271 6.95 -8.80 10.19
C THR A 271 6.88 -10.15 10.92
N SER A 272 5.67 -10.64 11.23
CA SER A 272 5.45 -11.85 12.05
C SER A 272 6.09 -13.12 11.48
N LYS A 273 6.21 -13.22 10.15
CA LYS A 273 6.84 -14.35 9.43
C LYS A 273 8.26 -14.09 8.97
N VAL A 274 8.77 -12.87 9.13
CA VAL A 274 10.09 -12.47 8.63
C VAL A 274 11.18 -13.09 9.49
N THR A 275 12.10 -13.80 8.85
CA THR A 275 13.23 -14.48 9.50
C THR A 275 14.57 -13.78 9.32
N ASP A 276 14.67 -12.90 8.32
CA ASP A 276 15.86 -12.11 8.00
C ASP A 276 15.48 -10.68 7.60
N MET A 277 16.04 -9.70 8.32
CA MET A 277 15.99 -8.26 8.02
C MET A 277 17.41 -7.66 7.98
N SER A 278 18.43 -8.52 7.79
CA SER A 278 19.82 -8.10 7.82
C SER A 278 20.09 -7.07 6.74
N GLN A 279 20.86 -6.04 7.11
CA GLN A 279 21.26 -4.95 6.20
C GLN A 279 20.09 -4.20 5.53
N MET A 280 18.84 -4.31 6.03
CA MET A 280 17.66 -3.68 5.43
C MET A 280 17.86 -2.19 5.15
N PHE A 281 18.50 -1.46 6.06
CA PHE A 281 18.84 -0.04 5.93
C PHE A 281 20.35 0.23 5.85
N TYR A 282 21.15 -0.77 5.47
CA TYR A 282 22.60 -0.61 5.43
C TYR A 282 23.00 0.46 4.41
N GLY A 283 23.64 1.54 4.88
CA GLY A 283 24.05 2.66 4.04
C GLY A 283 22.91 3.59 3.59
N ALA A 284 21.71 3.48 4.18
CA ALA A 284 20.66 4.49 4.10
C ALA A 284 20.81 5.53 5.25
N PRO A 285 20.33 6.78 5.09
CA PRO A 285 20.40 7.80 6.14
C PRO A 285 19.66 7.40 7.42
N LEU A 286 20.21 7.77 8.58
CA LEU A 286 19.66 7.43 9.91
C LEU A 286 18.27 8.05 10.20
N GLY A 287 17.91 9.16 9.53
CA GLY A 287 16.62 9.84 9.70
C GLY A 287 15.41 9.07 9.14
N VAL A 288 15.65 7.95 8.46
CA VAL A 288 14.64 7.10 7.82
C VAL A 288 13.85 6.24 8.83
N VAL A 289 14.32 6.09 10.09
CA VAL A 289 13.77 5.11 11.06
C VAL A 289 13.17 5.77 12.31
N LEU A 290 12.30 6.77 12.15
CA LEU A 290 11.60 7.41 13.26
C LEU A 290 10.08 7.35 13.02
N LEU A 291 9.44 6.27 13.50
CA LEU A 291 8.16 6.29 14.25
C LEU A 291 7.44 4.93 14.40
N VAL A 292 7.94 3.82 13.84
CA VAL A 292 7.12 2.58 13.80
C VAL A 292 7.43 1.55 14.90
N TRP A 293 8.59 1.58 15.54
CA TRP A 293 8.95 0.51 16.51
C TRP A 293 8.41 0.72 17.94
N ILE A 294 7.77 1.85 18.25
CA ILE A 294 7.32 2.17 19.62
C ILE A 294 5.96 1.53 19.95
N THR A 295 5.08 1.29 18.98
CA THR A 295 3.72 0.77 19.26
C THR A 295 3.63 -0.76 19.33
N SER A 296 4.52 -1.50 18.67
CA SER A 296 4.49 -2.98 18.67
C SER A 296 5.23 -3.63 19.83
N ILE A 297 5.91 -2.87 20.71
CA ILE A 297 6.60 -3.40 21.90
C ILE A 297 5.73 -3.32 23.17
N GLN A 298 4.54 -2.71 23.10
CA GLN A 298 3.63 -2.57 24.25
C GLN A 298 2.47 -3.58 24.27
N ALA A 299 2.46 -4.57 23.38
CA ALA A 299 1.37 -5.55 23.25
C ALA A 299 1.76 -7.02 23.56
N GLU A 300 2.95 -7.27 24.13
CA GLU A 300 3.33 -8.57 24.73
C GLU A 300 3.78 -8.38 26.19
#